data_AF-A0AA96UYJ7-F1
#
_entry.id   AF-A0AA96UYJ7-F1
#
_cell.length_a   1.000
_cell.length_b   1.000
_cell.length_c   1.000
_cell.angle_alpha   90.00
_cell.angle_beta   90.00
_cell.angle_gamma   90.00
#
_symmetry.space_group_name_H-M   'P 1'
#
loop_
_entity.id
_entity.type
_entity.pdbx_description
1 polymer ?
#
loop_
_entity_poly.entity_id
_entity_poly.type
_entity_poly.pdbx_seq_one_letter_code
_entity_poly.pdbx_strand_id
1 'polypeptide(L)'
;MTTFEDFFKKWNNLSKEKSEIRVDPKHPLDVYIGYNEFNEKRLILIYNPEIQLPDMKDTQIIKIETGQRRSDYRKTWILTLKKSEYDKIFTKLCWDLIDAAEKNGSEEKNVKYIVQRFKKWQDLLENARNQSLSEQIIKGFIGELFFLKEYALPRYGPITAIDGWLGPMGGDKDFQYQDYWIEIKAISIGKNNFTISSLEQLDSQEDGKLCLIYIEKSTQTDKNSTSLPKLMNEIREKLSHETNALDTFNLKASVVGDVEKEEYANKYYAIKKVKEYNVNDSFPKIIREEIPVEITEVTYNLSIAAISFWETNDII
;
A
#
# COMPACT_ATOMS: atom_id res chain seq x y z
N MET A 1 -20.52 5.32 6.15
CA MET A 1 -19.20 5.52 6.79
C MET A 1 -18.31 6.12 5.73
N THR A 2 -17.68 7.25 6.02
CA THR A 2 -17.09 8.12 4.98
C THR A 2 -15.57 8.25 5.11
N THR A 3 -15.00 7.92 6.28
CA THR A 3 -13.56 8.05 6.53
C THR A 3 -13.03 6.92 7.41
N PHE A 4 -11.71 6.70 7.37
CA PHE A 4 -11.00 5.81 8.28
C PHE A 4 -11.17 6.21 9.75
N GLU A 5 -11.23 7.52 10.06
CA GLU A 5 -11.47 8.00 11.41
C GLU A 5 -12.84 7.56 11.95
N ASP A 6 -13.89 7.67 11.13
CA ASP A 6 -15.23 7.23 11.51
C ASP A 6 -15.24 5.72 11.81
N PHE A 7 -14.54 4.94 10.98
CA PHE A 7 -14.35 3.50 11.17
C PHE A 7 -13.62 3.18 12.48
N PHE A 8 -12.49 3.84 12.71
CA PHE A 8 -11.66 3.65 13.89
C PHE A 8 -12.41 4.01 15.18
N LYS A 9 -13.06 5.18 15.21
CA LYS A 9 -13.93 5.60 16.32
C LYS A 9 -15.06 4.60 16.54
N LYS A 10 -15.71 4.13 15.47
CA LYS A 10 -16.80 3.15 15.56
C LYS A 10 -16.34 1.82 16.18
N TRP A 11 -15.19 1.30 15.77
CA TRP A 11 -14.65 0.05 16.32
C TRP A 11 -14.29 0.20 17.80
N ASN A 12 -13.58 1.27 18.15
CA ASN A 12 -13.09 1.46 19.53
C ASN A 12 -14.21 1.82 20.53
N ASN A 13 -15.36 2.31 20.04
CA ASN A 13 -16.54 2.57 20.86
C ASN A 13 -17.40 1.32 21.12
N LEU A 14 -17.02 0.15 20.58
CA LEU A 14 -17.74 -1.08 20.86
C LEU A 14 -17.52 -1.54 22.29
N SER A 15 -18.61 -1.77 23.02
CA SER A 15 -18.53 -2.45 24.30
C SER A 15 -18.12 -3.90 24.05
N LYS A 16 -17.25 -4.43 24.91
CA LYS A 16 -16.82 -5.85 24.84
C LYS A 16 -17.99 -6.85 24.95
N GLU A 17 -19.16 -6.39 25.41
CA GLU A 17 -20.39 -7.16 25.54
C GLU A 17 -21.26 -7.18 24.26
N LYS A 18 -21.07 -6.25 23.32
CA LYS A 18 -21.69 -6.28 21.98
C LYS A 18 -20.66 -6.77 20.98
N SER A 19 -20.71 -8.07 20.69
CA SER A 19 -19.63 -8.79 20.03
C SER A 19 -19.38 -8.38 18.57
N GLU A 20 -20.37 -7.84 17.86
CA GLU A 20 -20.28 -7.51 16.43
C GLU A 20 -21.26 -6.40 16.03
N ILE A 21 -20.84 -5.50 15.14
CA ILE A 21 -21.72 -4.51 14.51
C ILE A 21 -21.49 -4.47 13.01
N ARG A 22 -22.56 -4.17 12.26
CA ARG A 22 -22.43 -3.89 10.83
C ARG A 22 -21.67 -2.58 10.64
N VAL A 23 -20.69 -2.59 9.74
CA VAL A 23 -19.83 -1.43 9.45
C VAL A 23 -20.64 -0.27 8.88
N ASP A 24 -21.44 -0.53 7.85
CA ASP A 24 -22.34 0.46 7.26
C ASP A 24 -23.56 -0.25 6.64
N PRO A 25 -24.80 0.10 7.04
CA PRO A 25 -26.02 -0.40 6.41
C PRO A 25 -26.12 -0.12 4.91
N LYS A 26 -25.44 0.91 4.40
CA LYS A 26 -25.42 1.30 2.99
C LYS A 26 -24.30 0.65 2.18
N HIS A 27 -23.40 -0.10 2.83
CA HIS A 27 -22.31 -0.78 2.14
C HIS A 27 -22.85 -1.92 1.25
N PRO A 28 -22.32 -2.12 0.03
CA PRO A 28 -22.81 -3.16 -0.89
C PRO A 28 -22.61 -4.59 -0.37
N LEU A 29 -21.67 -4.77 0.55
CA LEU A 29 -21.43 -6.05 1.23
C LEU A 29 -21.87 -6.00 2.69
N ASP A 30 -22.27 -7.16 3.22
CA ASP A 30 -22.56 -7.36 4.64
C ASP A 30 -21.27 -7.58 5.44
N VAL A 31 -20.62 -6.46 5.80
CA VAL A 31 -19.39 -6.47 6.60
C VAL A 31 -19.67 -6.07 8.04
N TYR A 32 -19.12 -6.84 8.97
CA TYR A 32 -19.22 -6.62 10.40
C TYR A 32 -17.81 -6.53 11.02
N ILE A 33 -17.71 -5.74 12.07
CA ILE A 33 -16.50 -5.61 12.90
C ILE A 33 -16.86 -5.84 14.36
N GLY A 34 -15.91 -6.34 15.15
CA GLY A 34 -16.11 -6.50 16.57
C GLY A 34 -15.01 -7.29 17.24
N TYR A 35 -15.39 -8.02 18.28
CA TYR A 35 -14.50 -8.81 19.12
C TYR A 35 -15.04 -10.24 19.28
N ASN A 36 -14.17 -11.24 19.35
CA ASN A 36 -14.57 -12.59 19.72
C ASN A 36 -14.63 -12.75 21.26
N GLU A 37 -14.93 -13.95 21.73
CA GLU A 37 -15.00 -14.29 23.17
C GLU A 37 -13.66 -14.08 23.90
N PHE A 38 -12.54 -14.11 23.17
CA PHE A 38 -11.20 -13.86 23.68
C PHE A 38 -10.77 -12.39 23.59
N ASN A 39 -11.71 -11.49 23.24
CA ASN A 39 -11.46 -10.06 23.06
C ASN A 39 -10.44 -9.74 21.95
N GLU A 40 -10.33 -10.61 20.95
CA GLU A 40 -9.54 -10.40 19.73
C GLU A 40 -10.39 -9.67 18.68
N LYS A 41 -9.82 -8.63 18.06
CA LYS A 41 -10.50 -7.91 16.97
C LYS A 41 -10.77 -8.85 15.81
N ARG A 42 -11.95 -8.73 15.21
CA ARG A 42 -12.32 -9.47 14.00
C ARG A 42 -13.13 -8.66 13.00
N LEU A 43 -12.90 -8.95 11.72
CA LEU A 43 -13.74 -8.54 10.60
C LEU A 43 -14.46 -9.77 10.05
N ILE A 44 -15.74 -9.63 9.75
CA ILE A 44 -16.61 -10.70 9.28
C ILE A 44 -17.29 -10.23 8.00
N LEU A 45 -17.04 -10.93 6.90
CA LEU A 45 -17.75 -10.76 5.64
C LEU A 45 -18.78 -11.87 5.51
N ILE A 46 -20.03 -11.50 5.25
CA ILE A 46 -21.13 -12.43 4.96
C ILE A 46 -21.47 -12.31 3.48
N TYR A 47 -21.53 -13.43 2.77
CA TYR A 47 -21.69 -13.43 1.32
C TYR A 47 -22.52 -14.61 0.80
N ASN A 48 -23.03 -14.49 -0.44
CA ASN A 48 -23.82 -15.53 -1.10
C ASN A 48 -23.02 -16.85 -1.24
N PRO A 49 -23.60 -18.01 -0.88
CA PRO A 49 -22.93 -19.30 -0.95
C PRO A 49 -22.44 -19.72 -2.35
N GLU A 50 -23.02 -19.18 -3.43
CA GLU A 50 -22.60 -19.47 -4.81
C GLU A 50 -21.21 -18.91 -5.14
N ILE A 51 -20.77 -17.88 -4.42
CA ILE A 51 -19.44 -17.29 -4.61
C ILE A 51 -18.38 -18.24 -4.03
N GLN A 52 -17.42 -18.61 -4.86
CA GLN A 52 -16.29 -19.45 -4.46
C GLN A 52 -15.09 -18.58 -4.12
N LEU A 53 -14.52 -18.79 -2.95
CA LEU A 53 -13.29 -18.15 -2.53
C LEU A 53 -12.11 -19.11 -2.71
N PRO A 54 -10.92 -18.62 -3.08
CA PRO A 54 -9.71 -19.42 -3.03
C PRO A 54 -9.40 -19.84 -1.59
N ASP A 55 -8.74 -20.98 -1.44
CA ASP A 55 -8.17 -21.35 -0.15
C ASP A 55 -7.14 -20.31 0.28
N MET A 56 -7.28 -19.84 1.52
CA MET A 56 -6.38 -18.87 2.14
C MET A 56 -5.89 -19.45 3.45
N LYS A 57 -4.59 -19.34 3.69
CA LYS A 57 -3.96 -19.83 4.91
C LYS A 57 -3.88 -18.72 5.93
N ASP A 58 -4.02 -19.10 7.19
CA ASP A 58 -3.64 -18.30 8.33
C ASP A 58 -2.27 -17.64 8.14
N THR A 59 -2.16 -16.36 8.51
CA THR A 59 -0.86 -15.70 8.65
C THR A 59 -0.40 -15.79 10.11
N GLN A 60 0.82 -15.32 10.38
CA GLN A 60 1.35 -15.20 11.75
C GLN A 60 0.60 -14.17 12.61
N ILE A 61 -0.18 -13.28 11.99
CA ILE A 61 -0.89 -12.19 12.67
C ILE A 61 -2.41 -12.28 12.54
N ILE A 62 -2.93 -12.96 11.52
CA ILE A 62 -4.36 -13.06 11.21
C ILE A 62 -4.74 -14.54 11.10
N LYS A 63 -5.79 -14.92 11.82
CA LYS A 63 -6.49 -16.18 11.66
C LYS A 63 -7.60 -16.00 10.63
N ILE A 64 -7.75 -16.96 9.73
CA ILE A 64 -8.77 -16.96 8.70
C ILE A 64 -9.74 -18.10 8.96
N GLU A 65 -11.02 -17.78 9.06
CA GLU A 65 -12.06 -18.78 9.26
C GLU A 65 -13.14 -18.62 8.19
N THR A 66 -13.47 -19.71 7.52
CA THR A 66 -14.64 -19.79 6.66
C THR A 66 -15.73 -20.60 7.35
N GLY A 67 -16.98 -20.22 7.13
CA GLY A 67 -18.11 -20.86 7.78
C GLY A 67 -19.41 -20.64 7.03
N GLN A 68 -20.50 -21.09 7.62
CA GLN A 68 -21.85 -20.89 7.11
C GLN A 68 -22.79 -20.54 8.26
N ARG A 69 -23.59 -19.50 8.06
CA ARG A 69 -24.61 -19.09 9.03
C ARG A 69 -25.81 -20.02 8.97
N ARG A 70 -26.27 -20.46 10.14
CA ARG A 70 -27.46 -21.33 10.25
C ARG A 70 -28.76 -20.62 9.91
N SER A 71 -28.81 -19.29 10.04
CA SER A 71 -30.03 -18.50 9.89
C SER A 71 -30.48 -18.34 8.44
N ASP A 72 -29.53 -18.20 7.51
CA ASP A 72 -29.78 -17.81 6.12
C ASP A 72 -28.88 -18.58 5.13
N TYR A 73 -28.13 -19.58 5.60
CA TYR A 73 -27.21 -20.40 4.81
C TYR A 73 -26.11 -19.62 4.06
N ARG A 74 -25.92 -18.34 4.39
CA ARG A 74 -24.87 -17.52 3.79
C ARG A 74 -23.51 -17.90 4.33
N LYS A 75 -22.49 -17.81 3.48
CA LYS A 75 -21.11 -18.10 3.86
C LYS A 75 -20.54 -16.93 4.67
N THR A 76 -19.60 -17.25 5.54
CA THR A 76 -18.83 -16.27 6.32
C THR A 76 -17.35 -16.41 6.00
N TRP A 77 -16.67 -15.27 5.90
CA TRP A 77 -15.22 -15.19 5.88
C TRP A 77 -14.78 -14.24 6.98
N ILE A 78 -14.01 -14.75 7.93
CA ILE A 78 -13.68 -14.09 9.18
C ILE A 78 -12.17 -13.93 9.26
N LEU A 79 -11.73 -12.70 9.53
CA LEU A 79 -10.35 -12.37 9.84
C LEU A 79 -10.27 -12.03 11.32
N THR A 80 -9.46 -12.73 12.09
CA THR A 80 -9.27 -12.49 13.53
C THR A 80 -7.82 -12.15 13.83
N LEU A 81 -7.58 -11.08 14.57
CA LEU A 81 -6.24 -10.64 14.99
C LEU A 81 -5.68 -11.57 16.07
N LYS A 82 -4.58 -12.28 15.77
CA LYS A 82 -3.92 -13.20 16.71
C LYS A 82 -3.05 -12.49 17.75
N LYS A 83 -2.56 -11.29 17.43
CA LYS A 83 -1.52 -10.58 18.21
C LYS A 83 -1.88 -9.11 18.32
N SER A 84 -2.21 -8.67 19.54
CA SER A 84 -2.69 -7.30 19.83
C SER A 84 -1.68 -6.20 19.49
N GLU A 85 -0.38 -6.51 19.44
CA GLU A 85 0.65 -5.56 18.99
C GLU A 85 0.41 -5.04 17.55
N TYR A 86 -0.33 -5.81 16.72
CA TYR A 86 -0.68 -5.45 15.34
C TYR A 86 -2.08 -4.82 15.22
N ASP A 87 -2.66 -4.33 16.30
CA ASP A 87 -4.01 -3.73 16.30
C ASP A 87 -4.20 -2.64 15.24
N LYS A 88 -3.22 -1.73 15.14
CA LYS A 88 -3.27 -0.60 14.19
C LYS A 88 -3.26 -1.09 12.75
N ILE A 89 -2.32 -1.98 12.40
CA ILE A 89 -2.19 -2.50 11.03
C ILE A 89 -3.38 -3.39 10.65
N PHE A 90 -3.88 -4.19 11.59
CA PHE A 90 -5.09 -4.99 11.38
C PHE A 90 -6.32 -4.12 11.14
N THR A 91 -6.49 -3.06 11.92
CA THR A 91 -7.61 -2.12 11.76
C THR A 91 -7.55 -1.43 10.39
N LYS A 92 -6.35 -1.07 9.91
CA LYS A 92 -6.19 -0.48 8.58
C LYS A 92 -6.42 -1.48 7.45
N LEU A 93 -5.91 -2.70 7.57
CA LEU A 93 -6.22 -3.77 6.63
C LEU A 93 -7.74 -3.91 6.53
N CYS A 94 -8.44 -4.01 7.65
CA CYS A 94 -9.89 -4.13 7.65
C CYS A 94 -10.58 -2.96 6.94
N TRP A 95 -10.14 -1.72 7.20
CA TRP A 95 -10.64 -0.55 6.49
C TRP A 95 -10.37 -0.61 4.99
N ASP A 96 -9.14 -0.92 4.57
CA ASP A 96 -8.74 -1.01 3.16
C ASP A 96 -9.54 -2.08 2.42
N LEU A 97 -9.80 -3.22 3.07
CA LEU A 97 -10.69 -4.24 2.55
C LEU A 97 -12.12 -3.72 2.35
N ILE A 98 -12.66 -2.99 3.32
CA ILE A 98 -14.02 -2.42 3.23
C ILE A 98 -14.09 -1.37 2.12
N ASP A 99 -13.10 -0.48 2.08
CA ASP A 99 -13.05 0.66 1.15
C ASP A 99 -12.82 0.22 -0.31
N ALA A 100 -12.18 -0.94 -0.52
CA ALA A 100 -11.98 -1.52 -1.84
C ALA A 100 -13.28 -1.96 -2.56
N ALA A 101 -14.41 -2.05 -1.86
CA ALA A 101 -15.67 -2.44 -2.47
C ALA A 101 -16.30 -1.30 -3.30
N GLU A 102 -16.60 -1.58 -4.56
CA GLU A 102 -17.30 -0.64 -5.44
C GLU A 102 -18.76 -0.50 -5.01
N LYS A 103 -19.21 0.74 -4.76
CA LYS A 103 -20.59 1.03 -4.29
C LYS A 103 -21.70 0.49 -5.20
N ASN A 104 -21.45 0.37 -6.51
CA ASN A 104 -22.41 -0.12 -7.51
C ASN A 104 -22.01 -1.49 -8.11
N GLY A 105 -21.00 -2.16 -7.55
CA GLY A 105 -20.56 -3.48 -8.00
C GLY A 105 -21.49 -4.60 -7.54
N SER A 106 -21.50 -5.73 -8.27
CA SER A 106 -22.18 -6.94 -7.81
C SER A 106 -21.49 -7.50 -6.56
N GLU A 107 -22.24 -8.23 -5.72
CA GLU A 107 -21.68 -8.89 -4.53
C GLU A 107 -20.50 -9.80 -4.90
N GLU A 108 -20.61 -10.59 -5.97
CA GLU A 108 -19.53 -11.47 -6.45
C GLU A 108 -18.25 -10.69 -6.81
N LYS A 109 -18.39 -9.58 -7.55
CA LYS A 109 -17.25 -8.75 -7.96
C LYS A 109 -16.54 -8.17 -6.72
N ASN A 110 -17.33 -7.58 -5.81
CA ASN A 110 -16.82 -6.96 -4.60
C ASN A 110 -16.18 -7.97 -3.64
N VAL A 111 -16.79 -9.14 -3.45
CA VAL A 111 -16.21 -10.22 -2.63
C VAL A 111 -14.86 -10.68 -3.21
N LYS A 112 -14.75 -10.86 -4.54
CA LYS A 112 -13.48 -11.22 -5.19
C LYS A 112 -12.43 -10.13 -5.01
N TYR A 113 -12.78 -8.86 -5.16
CA TYR A 113 -11.85 -7.75 -4.96
C TYR A 113 -11.32 -7.68 -3.53
N ILE A 114 -12.18 -7.78 -2.52
CA ILE A 114 -11.76 -7.78 -1.13
C ILE A 114 -10.78 -8.93 -0.87
N VAL A 115 -11.06 -10.13 -1.39
CA VAL A 115 -10.18 -11.28 -1.20
C VAL A 115 -8.85 -11.13 -1.92
N GLN A 116 -8.83 -10.57 -3.14
CA GLN A 116 -7.59 -10.23 -3.85
C GLN A 116 -6.78 -9.17 -3.09
N ARG A 117 -7.45 -8.14 -2.57
CA ARG A 117 -6.83 -7.10 -1.74
C ARG A 117 -6.22 -7.68 -0.48
N PHE A 118 -6.92 -8.61 0.17
CA PHE A 118 -6.40 -9.31 1.34
C PHE A 118 -5.19 -10.18 1.00
N LYS A 119 -5.16 -10.87 -0.14
CA LYS A 119 -3.96 -11.62 -0.57
C LYS A 119 -2.72 -10.73 -0.69
N LYS A 120 -2.85 -9.54 -1.32
CA LYS A 120 -1.77 -8.54 -1.35
C LYS A 120 -1.29 -8.19 0.07
N TRP A 121 -2.22 -8.04 1.01
CA TRP A 121 -1.89 -7.85 2.43
C TRP A 121 -1.22 -9.06 3.07
N GLN A 122 -1.63 -10.28 2.77
CA GLN A 122 -0.98 -11.49 3.28
C GLN A 122 0.49 -11.53 2.86
N ASP A 123 0.76 -11.25 1.59
CA ASP A 123 2.13 -11.22 1.05
C ASP A 123 2.97 -10.15 1.78
N LEU A 124 2.42 -8.96 2.02
CA LEU A 124 3.10 -7.90 2.79
C LEU A 124 3.37 -8.33 4.24
N LEU A 125 2.38 -8.89 4.92
CA LEU A 125 2.44 -9.25 6.34
C LEU A 125 3.32 -10.46 6.63
N GLU A 126 3.39 -11.42 5.70
CA GLU A 126 4.32 -12.56 5.79
C GLU A 126 5.77 -12.13 5.61
N ASN A 127 6.03 -11.14 4.74
CA ASN A 127 7.35 -10.57 4.51
C ASN A 127 7.84 -9.67 5.67
N ALA A 128 6.94 -8.99 6.38
CA ALA A 128 7.27 -7.99 7.40
C ALA A 128 7.96 -8.54 8.68
N ARG A 129 7.87 -9.84 8.99
CA ARG A 129 8.40 -10.39 10.27
C ARG A 129 9.59 -11.33 10.19
N ASN A 130 9.77 -12.09 9.10
CA ASN A 130 10.73 -13.20 9.12
C ASN A 130 12.06 -12.88 8.43
N GLN A 131 12.18 -11.73 7.75
CA GLN A 131 13.42 -11.32 7.11
C GLN A 131 13.64 -9.83 7.36
N SER A 132 14.87 -9.45 7.69
CA SER A 132 15.31 -8.07 7.55
C SER A 132 14.93 -7.58 6.15
N LEU A 133 14.42 -6.35 6.03
CA LEU A 133 14.08 -5.76 4.74
C LEU A 133 15.28 -5.94 3.81
N SER A 134 15.02 -6.52 2.64
CA SER A 134 16.07 -6.66 1.64
C SER A 134 16.59 -5.28 1.27
N GLU A 135 17.85 -5.20 0.86
CA GLU A 135 18.42 -3.92 0.45
C GLU A 135 17.61 -3.25 -0.68
N GLN A 136 17.01 -4.05 -1.56
CA GLN A 136 16.15 -3.56 -2.63
C GLN A 136 14.88 -2.91 -2.09
N ILE A 137 14.21 -3.53 -1.10
CA ILE A 137 13.02 -2.94 -0.47
C ILE A 137 13.40 -1.65 0.27
N ILE A 138 14.52 -1.65 1.01
CA ILE A 138 15.00 -0.44 1.70
C ILE A 138 15.26 0.69 0.70
N LYS A 139 15.96 0.41 -0.40
CA LYS A 139 16.24 1.43 -1.44
C LYS A 139 14.95 1.94 -2.08
N GLY A 140 14.02 1.06 -2.45
CA GLY A 140 12.71 1.43 -3.00
C GLY A 140 11.97 2.39 -2.08
N PHE A 141 11.83 2.00 -0.82
CA PHE A 141 11.13 2.79 0.17
C PHE A 141 11.83 4.11 0.51
N ILE A 142 13.16 4.14 0.55
CA ILE A 142 13.93 5.41 0.66
C ILE A 142 13.62 6.32 -0.54
N GLY A 143 13.50 5.76 -1.75
CA GLY A 143 13.11 6.51 -2.94
C GLY A 143 11.74 7.16 -2.78
N GLU A 144 10.73 6.40 -2.40
CA GLU A 144 9.37 6.91 -2.14
C GLU A 144 9.36 7.98 -1.04
N LEU A 145 9.99 7.72 0.11
CA LEU A 145 10.04 8.67 1.23
C LEU A 145 10.77 9.95 0.85
N PHE A 146 11.88 9.84 0.11
CA PHE A 146 12.58 11.01 -0.39
C PHE A 146 11.69 11.82 -1.33
N PHE A 147 10.99 11.17 -2.26
CA PHE A 147 10.09 11.86 -3.18
C PHE A 147 8.95 12.55 -2.42
N LEU A 148 8.35 11.84 -1.47
CA LEU A 148 7.32 12.38 -0.59
C LEU A 148 7.80 13.64 0.14
N LYS A 149 9.00 13.58 0.73
CA LYS A 149 9.57 14.65 1.54
C LYS A 149 9.96 15.89 0.72
N GLU A 150 10.68 15.68 -0.37
CA GLU A 150 11.31 16.77 -1.12
C GLU A 150 10.38 17.39 -2.17
N TYR A 151 9.39 16.65 -2.66
CA TYR A 151 8.56 17.13 -3.76
C TYR A 151 7.06 17.10 -3.46
N ALA A 152 6.51 15.95 -3.01
CA ALA A 152 5.07 15.84 -2.82
C ALA A 152 4.56 16.73 -1.66
N LEU A 153 5.21 16.70 -0.49
CA LEU A 153 4.84 17.53 0.66
C LEU A 153 4.89 19.03 0.34
N PRO A 154 5.97 19.59 -0.26
CA PRO A 154 6.01 20.99 -0.66
C PRO A 154 4.95 21.37 -1.71
N ARG A 155 4.62 20.47 -2.63
CA ARG A 155 3.72 20.76 -3.76
C ARG A 155 2.24 20.65 -3.41
N TYR A 156 1.84 19.60 -2.72
CA TYR A 156 0.43 19.28 -2.46
C TYR A 156 -0.02 19.57 -1.03
N GLY A 157 0.93 19.85 -0.13
CA GLY A 157 0.69 19.99 1.29
C GLY A 157 0.51 18.65 2.02
N PRO A 158 0.54 18.65 3.36
CA PRO A 158 0.60 17.42 4.18
C PRO A 158 -0.51 16.42 3.91
N ILE A 159 -1.77 16.86 3.90
CA ILE A 159 -2.94 15.97 3.79
C ILE A 159 -2.95 15.31 2.41
N THR A 160 -2.98 16.11 1.35
CA THR A 160 -3.07 15.62 -0.03
C THR A 160 -1.86 14.74 -0.41
N ALA A 161 -0.65 15.15 -0.04
CA ALA A 161 0.56 14.37 -0.34
C ALA A 161 0.56 13.01 0.35
N ILE A 162 0.14 12.94 1.61
CA ILE A 162 0.05 11.68 2.34
C ILE A 162 -1.08 10.82 1.83
N ASP A 163 -2.25 11.37 1.52
CA ASP A 163 -3.38 10.60 0.98
C ASP A 163 -3.04 9.99 -0.38
N GLY A 164 -2.42 10.78 -1.26
CA GLY A 164 -2.00 10.35 -2.59
C GLY A 164 -0.81 9.39 -2.62
N TRP A 165 -0.11 9.16 -1.51
CA TRP A 165 0.99 8.17 -1.43
C TRP A 165 0.45 6.75 -1.23
N LEU A 166 0.39 5.95 -2.29
CA LEU A 166 -0.28 4.64 -2.33
C LEU A 166 0.69 3.45 -2.33
N GLY A 167 1.97 3.67 -2.66
CA GLY A 167 3.00 2.63 -2.75
C GLY A 167 3.06 1.66 -1.54
N PRO A 168 3.12 2.15 -0.29
CA PRO A 168 3.16 1.29 0.91
C PRO A 168 1.94 0.41 1.09
N MET A 169 0.84 0.73 0.39
CA MET A 169 -0.42 0.01 0.44
C MET A 169 -0.63 -0.91 -0.75
N GLY A 170 0.44 -1.24 -1.48
CA GLY A 170 0.36 -2.07 -2.68
C GLY A 170 -0.57 -1.46 -3.73
N GLY A 171 -0.59 -0.13 -3.80
CA GLY A 171 -1.18 0.58 -4.93
C GLY A 171 -0.46 0.19 -6.22
N ASP A 172 -1.19 0.21 -7.32
CA ASP A 172 -0.60 -0.13 -8.61
C ASP A 172 0.44 0.93 -9.06
N LYS A 173 0.30 2.16 -8.55
CA LYS A 173 1.25 3.26 -8.64
C LYS A 173 1.70 3.70 -7.24
N ASP A 174 2.89 4.29 -7.14
CA ASP A 174 3.40 4.80 -5.87
C ASP A 174 2.67 6.06 -5.38
N PHE A 175 2.33 6.98 -6.29
CA PHE A 175 1.53 8.16 -5.98
C PHE A 175 0.42 8.38 -7.01
N GLN A 176 -0.73 8.87 -6.53
CA GLN A 176 -1.86 9.24 -7.38
C GLN A 176 -2.55 10.49 -6.85
N TYR A 177 -2.72 11.48 -7.72
CA TYR A 177 -3.43 12.73 -7.48
C TYR A 177 -4.51 12.93 -8.55
N GLN A 178 -5.32 13.99 -8.45
CA GLN A 178 -6.55 14.16 -9.24
C GLN A 178 -6.40 13.92 -10.74
N ASP A 179 -5.33 14.43 -11.36
CA ASP A 179 -5.15 14.39 -12.82
C ASP A 179 -3.82 13.73 -13.23
N TYR A 180 -3.11 13.09 -12.30
CA TYR A 180 -1.77 12.57 -12.58
C TYR A 180 -1.31 11.52 -11.56
N TRP A 181 -0.53 10.55 -12.04
CA TRP A 181 0.09 9.51 -11.21
C TRP A 181 1.62 9.54 -11.34
N ILE A 182 2.32 9.08 -10.31
CA ILE A 182 3.77 8.97 -10.31
C ILE A 182 4.18 7.56 -9.86
N GLU A 183 5.07 6.95 -10.62
CA GLU A 183 5.76 5.70 -10.29
C GLU A 183 7.23 6.00 -9.96
N ILE A 184 7.72 5.51 -8.83
CA ILE A 184 9.09 5.69 -8.35
C ILE A 184 9.91 4.42 -8.60
N LYS A 185 11.10 4.57 -9.17
CA LYS A 185 12.08 3.48 -9.25
C LYS A 185 13.41 3.90 -8.64
N ALA A 186 13.77 3.25 -7.54
CA ALA A 186 15.08 3.37 -6.93
C ALA A 186 16.11 2.48 -7.65
N ILE A 187 17.17 3.08 -8.20
CA ILE A 187 18.18 2.37 -8.98
C ILE A 187 19.61 2.79 -8.59
N SER A 188 20.60 1.96 -8.95
CA SER A 188 22.03 2.30 -8.79
C SER A 188 22.56 3.06 -10.01
N ILE A 189 23.58 3.92 -9.84
CA ILE A 189 24.16 4.81 -10.88
C ILE A 189 24.60 4.05 -12.13
N GLY A 190 25.14 2.84 -11.96
CA GLY A 190 25.67 2.02 -13.06
C GLY A 190 24.62 1.16 -13.78
N LYS A 191 23.34 1.25 -13.44
CA LYS A 191 22.28 0.50 -14.14
C LYS A 191 21.93 1.18 -15.46
N ASN A 192 21.79 0.38 -16.51
CA ASN A 192 21.40 0.82 -17.85
C ASN A 192 19.91 0.61 -18.14
N ASN A 193 19.23 -0.15 -17.30
CA ASN A 193 17.80 -0.42 -17.37
C ASN A 193 17.21 -0.52 -15.95
N PHE A 194 15.89 -0.50 -15.89
CA PHE A 194 15.12 -0.76 -14.68
C PHE A 194 13.91 -1.62 -15.02
N THR A 195 13.37 -2.31 -14.02
CA THR A 195 12.28 -3.25 -14.17
C THR A 195 10.94 -2.57 -13.87
N ILE A 196 9.96 -2.84 -14.73
CA ILE A 196 8.54 -2.69 -14.48
C ILE A 196 8.03 -4.06 -14.09
N SER A 197 7.65 -4.23 -12.82
CA SER A 197 7.33 -5.53 -12.23
C SER A 197 5.93 -6.02 -12.55
N SER A 198 5.01 -5.11 -12.90
CA SER A 198 3.67 -5.45 -13.34
C SER A 198 3.14 -4.45 -14.37
N LEU A 199 2.13 -4.85 -15.15
CA LEU A 199 1.50 -3.99 -16.17
C LEU A 199 0.91 -2.74 -15.53
N GLU A 200 0.24 -2.94 -14.40
CA GLU A 200 -0.52 -1.94 -13.69
C GLU A 200 0.36 -0.78 -13.20
N GLN A 201 1.69 -0.90 -13.22
CA GLN A 201 2.60 0.18 -12.84
C GLN A 201 2.71 1.31 -13.86
N LEU A 202 2.51 1.03 -15.16
CA LEU A 202 2.51 2.07 -16.21
C LEU A 202 1.22 2.08 -17.03
N ASP A 203 0.37 1.07 -16.85
CA ASP A 203 -0.94 1.01 -17.50
C ASP A 203 -1.88 2.08 -16.91
N SER A 204 -2.23 3.04 -17.74
CA SER A 204 -3.13 4.15 -17.43
C SER A 204 -3.52 4.88 -18.70
N GLN A 205 -4.76 5.35 -18.73
CA GLN A 205 -5.29 6.26 -19.76
C GLN A 205 -4.93 7.72 -19.47
N GLU A 206 -4.54 8.02 -18.23
CA GLU A 206 -4.06 9.35 -17.82
C GLU A 206 -2.54 9.43 -17.95
N ASP A 207 -2.04 10.61 -18.31
CA ASP A 207 -0.61 10.89 -18.31
C ASP A 207 -0.03 10.72 -16.90
N GLY A 208 1.20 10.21 -16.84
CA GLY A 208 1.89 9.85 -15.61
C GLY A 208 3.36 10.22 -15.62
N LYS A 209 4.01 10.12 -14.47
CA LYS A 209 5.44 10.40 -14.32
C LYS A 209 6.10 9.12 -13.90
N LEU A 210 7.24 8.84 -14.51
CA LEU A 210 8.18 7.88 -13.96
C LEU A 210 9.35 8.66 -13.37
N CYS A 211 9.65 8.44 -12.09
CA CYS A 211 10.75 9.08 -11.40
C CYS A 211 11.83 8.05 -11.06
N LEU A 212 12.99 8.16 -11.70
CA LEU A 212 14.17 7.36 -11.40
C LEU A 212 15.03 8.07 -10.35
N ILE A 213 15.09 7.48 -9.15
CA ILE A 213 15.89 8.00 -8.04
C ILE A 213 17.14 7.13 -7.91
N TYR A 214 18.31 7.74 -8.07
CA TYR A 214 19.57 7.03 -8.02
C TYR A 214 20.14 7.00 -6.60
N ILE A 215 20.19 5.81 -6.02
CA ILE A 215 20.52 5.57 -4.63
C ILE A 215 21.68 4.58 -4.52
N GLU A 216 22.76 5.04 -3.91
CA GLU A 216 23.92 4.21 -3.59
C GLU A 216 24.07 4.01 -2.10
N LYS A 217 24.66 2.88 -1.72
CA LYS A 217 25.16 2.72 -0.35
C LYS A 217 26.18 3.80 -0.06
N SER A 218 26.14 4.32 1.15
CA SER A 218 27.05 5.34 1.62
C SER A 218 27.54 5.02 3.04
N THR A 219 28.25 5.95 3.63
CA THR A 219 28.75 5.89 5.00
C THR A 219 28.15 7.03 5.82
N GLN A 220 28.13 6.87 7.14
CA GLN A 220 27.68 7.92 8.06
C GLN A 220 28.41 9.26 7.88
N THR A 221 29.66 9.21 7.42
CA THR A 221 30.52 10.39 7.20
C THR A 221 30.20 11.18 5.94
N ASP A 222 29.43 10.61 5.00
CA ASP A 222 28.95 11.33 3.82
C ASP A 222 27.83 12.29 4.27
N LYS A 223 28.05 13.59 4.07
CA LYS A 223 27.12 14.66 4.46
C LYS A 223 25.77 14.56 3.75
N ASN A 224 25.76 13.93 2.57
CA ASN A 224 24.55 13.72 1.77
C ASN A 224 23.93 12.34 2.02
N SER A 225 24.41 11.61 3.03
CA SER A 225 23.82 10.34 3.42
C SER A 225 22.56 10.51 4.25
N THR A 226 21.69 9.54 4.09
CA THR A 226 20.49 9.34 4.89
C THR A 226 20.36 7.87 5.27
N SER A 227 19.45 7.60 6.20
CA SER A 227 19.02 6.26 6.57
C SER A 227 17.50 6.23 6.58
N LEU A 228 16.93 5.03 6.55
CA LEU A 228 15.48 4.88 6.58
C LEU A 228 14.85 5.53 7.83
N PRO A 229 15.34 5.26 9.07
CA PRO A 229 14.81 5.94 10.26
C PRO A 229 14.98 7.46 10.23
N LYS A 230 16.08 7.97 9.65
CA LYS A 230 16.32 9.41 9.53
C LYS A 230 15.28 10.08 8.64
N LEU A 231 15.01 9.55 7.44
CA LEU A 231 13.97 10.07 6.54
C LEU A 231 12.58 10.02 7.18
N MET A 232 12.26 8.90 7.85
CA MET A 232 11.00 8.75 8.58
C MET A 232 10.80 9.88 9.60
N ASN A 233 11.82 10.17 10.40
CA ASN A 233 11.75 11.22 11.42
C ASN A 233 11.66 12.63 10.81
N GLU A 234 12.43 12.92 9.75
CA GLU A 234 12.33 14.19 9.03
C GLU A 234 10.92 14.45 8.47
N ILE A 235 10.25 13.40 7.97
CA ILE A 235 8.86 13.52 7.50
C ILE A 235 7.91 13.73 8.69
N ARG A 236 8.08 12.98 9.79
CA ARG A 236 7.26 13.16 11.00
C ARG A 236 7.36 14.58 11.55
N GLU A 237 8.55 15.17 11.55
CA GLU A 237 8.77 16.56 11.95
C GLU A 237 8.00 17.54 11.05
N LYS A 238 8.04 17.34 9.73
CA LYS A 238 7.27 18.14 8.76
C LYS A 238 5.75 18.01 8.94
N LEU A 239 5.29 16.85 9.41
CA LEU A 239 3.87 16.56 9.65
C LEU A 239 3.42 16.89 11.08
N SER A 240 4.30 17.38 11.94
CA SER A 240 4.03 17.53 13.39
C SER A 240 2.85 18.43 13.74
N HIS A 241 2.49 19.36 12.86
CA HIS A 241 1.34 20.25 13.02
C HIS A 241 0.05 19.73 12.39
N GLU A 242 0.10 18.61 11.66
CA GLU A 242 -1.02 18.00 10.93
C GLU A 242 -1.24 16.57 11.41
N THR A 243 -1.89 16.42 12.58
CA THR A 243 -2.05 15.13 13.28
C THR A 243 -2.63 14.03 12.38
N ASN A 244 -3.63 14.36 11.57
CA ASN A 244 -4.27 13.38 10.68
C ASN A 244 -3.32 12.86 9.59
N ALA A 245 -2.52 13.76 8.99
CA ALA A 245 -1.53 13.37 7.99
C ALA A 245 -0.39 12.58 8.63
N LEU A 246 0.05 12.95 9.84
CA LEU A 246 1.07 12.23 10.60
C LEU A 246 0.61 10.81 10.96
N ASP A 247 -0.61 10.64 11.46
CA ASP A 247 -1.16 9.33 11.80
C ASP A 247 -1.30 8.46 10.55
N THR A 248 -1.76 9.03 9.44
CA THR A 248 -1.89 8.32 8.15
C THR A 248 -0.53 7.92 7.59
N PHE A 249 0.48 8.79 7.69
CA PHE A 249 1.85 8.50 7.29
C PHE A 249 2.44 7.34 8.09
N ASN A 250 2.39 7.42 9.42
CA ASN A 250 2.90 6.37 10.30
C ASN A 250 2.22 5.04 10.04
N LEU A 251 0.91 5.09 9.76
CA LEU A 251 0.13 3.92 9.42
C LEU A 251 0.60 3.29 8.10
N LYS A 252 0.73 4.08 7.02
CA LYS A 252 1.21 3.59 5.71
C LYS A 252 2.63 3.02 5.82
N ALA A 253 3.53 3.71 6.51
CA ALA A 253 4.91 3.25 6.68
C ALA A 253 5.02 1.94 7.48
N SER A 254 4.14 1.71 8.47
CA SER A 254 4.14 0.48 9.27
C SER A 254 3.85 -0.79 8.48
N VAL A 255 3.33 -0.66 7.25
CA VAL A 255 2.91 -1.77 6.40
C VAL A 255 4.08 -2.34 5.61
N VAL A 256 5.07 -1.50 5.30
CA VAL A 256 6.30 -1.93 4.62
C VAL A 256 7.13 -2.86 5.53
N GLY A 257 7.02 -2.67 6.84
CA GLY A 257 7.65 -3.52 7.84
C GLY A 257 8.02 -2.73 9.10
N ASP A 258 8.78 -3.37 9.97
CA ASP A 258 9.34 -2.71 11.16
C ASP A 258 10.52 -1.80 10.77
N VAL A 259 10.22 -0.64 10.20
CA VAL A 259 11.19 0.33 9.65
C VAL A 259 12.03 1.03 10.72
N GLU A 260 11.76 0.76 12.01
CA GLU A 260 12.43 1.38 13.15
C GLU A 260 13.54 0.50 13.75
N LYS A 261 13.78 -0.70 13.21
CA LYS A 261 14.88 -1.55 13.68
C LYS A 261 16.23 -0.84 13.61
N GLU A 262 17.01 -1.00 14.67
CA GLU A 262 18.35 -0.43 14.81
C GLU A 262 19.29 -0.86 13.66
N GLU A 263 19.08 -2.05 13.08
CA GLU A 263 19.83 -2.51 11.92
C GLU A 263 19.71 -1.59 10.69
N TYR A 264 18.63 -0.82 10.57
CA TYR A 264 18.42 0.12 9.45
C TYR A 264 19.01 1.50 9.75
N ALA A 265 19.17 1.87 11.02
CA ALA A 265 19.85 3.10 11.42
C ALA A 265 21.33 3.08 10.99
N ASN A 266 21.94 1.90 10.93
CA ASN A 266 23.33 1.69 10.52
C ASN A 266 23.50 1.45 9.01
N LYS A 267 22.41 1.48 8.21
CA LYS A 267 22.45 1.38 6.75
C LYS A 267 22.29 2.78 6.15
N TYR A 268 23.39 3.29 5.59
CA TYR A 268 23.45 4.63 5.01
C TYR A 268 23.35 4.58 3.50
N TYR A 269 22.61 5.51 2.93
CA TYR A 269 22.40 5.65 1.51
C TYR A 269 22.55 7.11 1.10
N ALA A 270 23.13 7.35 -0.08
CA ALA A 270 23.22 8.67 -0.65
C ALA A 270 22.40 8.73 -1.93
N ILE A 271 21.57 9.76 -2.02
CA ILE A 271 20.76 10.06 -3.19
C ILE A 271 21.61 10.94 -4.08
N LYS A 272 21.91 10.45 -5.29
CA LYS A 272 22.94 11.04 -6.15
C LYS A 272 22.36 11.86 -7.30
N LYS A 273 21.21 11.44 -7.83
CA LYS A 273 20.47 12.16 -8.85
C LYS A 273 19.02 11.66 -8.89
N VAL A 274 18.16 12.50 -9.40
CA VAL A 274 16.76 12.20 -9.71
C VAL A 274 16.53 12.54 -11.17
N LYS A 275 15.83 11.68 -11.89
CA LYS A 275 15.39 11.93 -13.27
C LYS A 275 13.92 11.64 -13.36
N GLU A 276 13.15 12.53 -13.97
CA GLU A 276 11.73 12.35 -14.19
C GLU A 276 11.45 12.21 -15.69
N TYR A 277 10.44 11.42 -16.04
CA TYR A 277 10.02 11.16 -17.40
C TYR A 277 8.51 11.30 -17.53
N ASN A 278 8.05 11.91 -18.62
CA ASN A 278 6.63 11.95 -18.97
C ASN A 278 6.20 10.61 -19.56
N VAL A 279 5.24 9.96 -18.92
CA VAL A 279 4.61 8.72 -19.36
C VAL A 279 3.24 9.06 -19.94
N ASN A 280 3.19 9.18 -21.26
CA ASN A 280 1.95 9.38 -22.02
C ASN A 280 1.81 8.28 -23.08
N ASP A 281 0.89 8.43 -24.02
CA ASP A 281 0.64 7.43 -25.08
C ASP A 281 1.84 7.20 -26.02
N SER A 282 2.79 8.15 -26.09
CA SER A 282 4.02 7.97 -26.86
C SER A 282 5.13 7.25 -26.10
N PHE A 283 5.02 7.15 -24.76
CA PHE A 283 6.03 6.52 -23.93
C PHE A 283 6.02 5.00 -24.15
N PRO A 284 7.18 4.31 -24.17
CA PRO A 284 7.23 2.86 -24.32
C PRO A 284 6.70 2.17 -23.04
N LYS A 285 5.38 1.97 -22.99
CA LYS A 285 4.67 1.21 -21.96
C LYS A 285 3.91 0.06 -22.61
N ILE A 286 3.64 -0.98 -21.84
CA ILE A 286 2.75 -2.06 -22.25
C ILE A 286 1.44 -1.87 -21.48
N ILE A 287 0.31 -1.77 -22.19
CA ILE A 287 -1.03 -1.58 -21.62
C ILE A 287 -1.83 -2.88 -21.69
N ARG A 288 -2.80 -3.06 -20.77
CA ARG A 288 -3.56 -4.31 -20.67
C ARG A 288 -4.33 -4.63 -21.94
N GLU A 289 -4.85 -3.62 -22.63
CA GLU A 289 -5.66 -3.77 -23.85
C GLU A 289 -4.89 -4.42 -25.01
N GLU A 290 -3.56 -4.33 -25.02
CA GLU A 290 -2.70 -4.91 -26.08
C GLU A 290 -2.31 -6.36 -25.81
N ILE A 291 -2.66 -6.90 -24.63
CA ILE A 291 -2.22 -8.22 -24.18
C ILE A 291 -3.38 -9.22 -24.23
N PRO A 292 -3.18 -10.43 -24.79
CA PRO A 292 -4.17 -11.51 -24.71
C PRO A 292 -4.62 -11.80 -23.28
N VAL A 293 -5.92 -12.02 -23.09
CA VAL A 293 -6.51 -12.16 -21.75
C VAL A 293 -5.93 -13.34 -20.95
N GLU A 294 -5.41 -14.35 -21.63
CA GLU A 294 -4.76 -15.53 -21.06
C GLU A 294 -3.43 -15.22 -20.37
N ILE A 295 -2.77 -14.12 -20.71
CA ILE A 295 -1.56 -13.66 -20.03
C ILE A 295 -2.00 -12.86 -18.80
N THR A 296 -1.64 -13.33 -17.61
CA THR A 296 -2.08 -12.72 -16.35
C THR A 296 -1.03 -11.85 -15.68
N GLU A 297 0.25 -12.03 -16.00
CA GLU A 297 1.36 -11.30 -15.39
C GLU A 297 2.41 -10.96 -16.45
N VAL A 298 2.94 -9.73 -16.40
CA VAL A 298 4.02 -9.29 -17.29
C VAL A 298 5.04 -8.47 -16.49
N THR A 299 6.30 -8.83 -16.65
CA THR A 299 7.44 -8.08 -16.14
C THR A 299 8.35 -7.75 -17.32
N TYR A 300 8.79 -6.50 -17.42
CA TYR A 300 9.67 -6.05 -18.51
C TYR A 300 10.69 -5.02 -18.02
N ASN A 301 11.73 -4.79 -18.82
CA ASN A 301 12.77 -3.82 -18.51
C ASN A 301 12.74 -2.69 -19.53
N LEU A 302 12.91 -1.45 -19.06
CA LEU A 302 13.08 -0.28 -19.91
C LEU A 302 14.54 0.19 -19.89
N SER A 303 15.07 0.49 -21.06
CA SER A 303 16.42 1.05 -21.22
C SER A 303 16.41 2.52 -20.86
N ILE A 304 17.26 2.92 -19.90
CA ILE A 304 17.36 4.30 -19.42
C ILE A 304 17.82 5.24 -20.54
N ALA A 305 18.80 4.80 -21.34
CA ALA A 305 19.31 5.61 -22.45
C ALA A 305 18.25 5.80 -23.54
N ALA A 306 17.43 4.77 -23.79
CA ALA A 306 16.42 4.80 -24.85
C ALA A 306 15.20 5.66 -24.49
N ILE A 307 14.90 5.84 -23.20
CA ILE A 307 13.78 6.68 -22.75
C ILE A 307 14.17 8.15 -22.52
N SER A 308 15.40 8.56 -22.85
CA SER A 308 15.89 9.94 -22.64
C SER A 308 15.06 11.02 -23.35
N PHE A 309 14.37 10.68 -24.44
CA PHE A 309 13.47 11.61 -25.14
C PHE A 309 12.32 12.11 -24.26
N TRP A 310 11.85 11.29 -23.32
CA TRP A 310 10.74 11.63 -22.42
C TRP A 310 11.20 12.27 -21.11
N GLU A 311 12.51 12.45 -20.90
CA GLU A 311 13.06 13.05 -19.68
C GLU A 311 12.65 14.52 -19.56
N THR A 312 12.21 14.92 -18.36
CA THR A 312 11.84 16.31 -18.05
C THR A 312 12.99 17.03 -17.34
N ASN A 313 13.06 18.35 -17.53
CA ASN A 313 14.05 19.19 -16.83
C ASN A 313 13.60 19.57 -15.42
N ASP A 314 12.31 19.49 -15.13
CA ASP A 314 11.71 19.78 -13.84
C ASP A 314 11.23 18.48 -13.18
N ILE A 315 11.31 18.42 -11.85
CA ILE A 315 10.81 17.30 -11.04
C ILE A 315 9.53 17.76 -10.35
N ILE A 316 8.44 17.07 -10.69
CA ILE A 316 7.02 17.41 -10.60
C ILE A 316 6.57 18.57 -11.49
#